data_AF-A0A179I4R4-F1
#
_entry.id   AF-A0A179I4R4-F1
#
_cell.length_a   1.000
_cell.length_b   1.000
_cell.length_c   1.000
_cell.angle_alpha   90.00
_cell.angle_beta   90.00
_cell.angle_gamma   90.00
#
_symmetry.space_group_name_H-M   'P 1'
#
loop_
_entity.id
_entity.type
_entity.pdbx_description
1 polymer ?
#
loop_
_entity_poly.entity_id
_entity_poly.type
_entity_poly.pdbx_seq_one_letter_code
_entity_poly.pdbx_strand_id
1 'polypeptide(L)'
;MDHIPLVIILARIYQVAVLLYGILTLPSATSAAWAVATTTPQPGPLKLRPYDGLRVSKRQELLKLLRQTALCWPLVVAGVALADGDAADKKFVDDSLLTIWMTPNTWAAPFVCRTKLLVFWRSGSMAWEDCFDEPVPCIG
;
A
#
# COMPACT_ATOMS: atom_id res chain seq x y z
N MET A 1 -15.51 26.94 9.71
CA MET A 1 -15.38 25.84 10.70
C MET A 1 -15.64 24.56 9.89
N ASP A 2 -14.66 24.18 9.05
CA ASP A 2 -14.89 23.28 7.90
C ASP A 2 -13.87 22.11 7.88
N HIS A 3 -13.44 21.65 9.05
CA HIS A 3 -12.43 20.60 9.18
C HIS A 3 -13.01 19.18 9.22
N ILE A 4 -14.30 19.04 9.53
CA ILE A 4 -15.00 17.75 9.60
C ILE A 4 -14.88 16.92 8.29
N PRO A 5 -15.07 17.48 7.07
CA PRO A 5 -14.95 16.69 5.84
C PRO A 5 -13.53 16.18 5.61
N LEU A 6 -12.50 16.95 5.95
CA LEU A 6 -11.10 16.54 5.80
C LEU A 6 -10.76 15.38 6.76
N VAL A 7 -11.18 15.48 8.03
CA VAL A 7 -10.93 14.43 9.03
C VAL A 7 -11.53 13.09 8.59
N ILE A 8 -12.73 13.09 8.02
CA ILE A 8 -13.39 11.89 7.52
C ILE A 8 -12.60 11.28 6.35
N ILE A 9 -12.10 12.11 5.41
CA ILE A 9 -11.30 11.64 4.27
C ILE A 9 -9.98 11.03 4.77
N LEU A 10 -9.28 11.70 5.68
CA LEU A 10 -8.03 11.20 6.26
C LEU A 10 -8.26 9.88 6.99
N ALA A 11 -9.29 9.80 7.84
CA ALA A 11 -9.64 8.57 8.54
C ALA A 11 -9.92 7.42 7.56
N ARG A 12 -10.62 7.70 6.45
CA ARG A 12 -10.90 6.69 5.42
C ARG A 12 -9.62 6.23 4.71
N ILE A 13 -8.71 7.14 4.37
CA ILE A 13 -7.43 6.79 3.76
C ILE A 13 -6.64 5.86 4.67
N TYR A 14 -6.50 6.20 5.95
CA TYR A 14 -5.79 5.36 6.91
C TYR A 14 -6.48 4.02 7.11
N GLN A 15 -7.81 3.97 7.18
CA GLN A 15 -8.55 2.71 7.30
C GLN A 15 -8.25 1.77 6.13
N VAL A 16 -8.30 2.28 4.89
CA VAL A 16 -8.02 1.48 3.70
C VAL A 16 -6.54 1.08 3.64
N ALA A 17 -5.63 2.00 3.97
CA ALA A 17 -4.20 1.72 3.99
C ALA A 17 -3.82 0.65 5.03
N VAL A 18 -4.35 0.70 6.24
CA VAL A 18 -4.08 -0.30 7.29
C VAL A 18 -4.60 -1.68 6.89
N LEU A 19 -5.81 -1.75 6.32
CA LEU A 19 -6.35 -3.01 5.80
C LEU A 19 -5.46 -3.59 4.69
N LEU A 20 -5.03 -2.74 3.75
CA LEU A 20 -4.16 -3.16 2.65
C LEU A 20 -2.79 -3.59 3.15
N TYR A 21 -2.21 -2.87 4.11
CA TYR A 21 -0.96 -3.24 4.78
C TYR A 21 -1.07 -4.62 5.45
N GLY A 22 -2.17 -4.90 6.14
CA GLY A 22 -2.42 -6.22 6.72
C GLY A 22 -2.46 -7.34 5.66
N ILE A 23 -3.07 -7.09 4.51
CA ILE A 23 -3.10 -8.06 3.40
C ILE A 23 -1.70 -8.32 2.83
N LEU A 24 -0.81 -7.32 2.82
CA LEU A 24 0.53 -7.42 2.26
C LEU A 24 1.55 -8.06 3.22
N THR A 25 1.28 -8.03 4.53
CA THR A 25 2.19 -8.52 5.59
C THR A 25 1.78 -9.89 6.15
N LEU A 26 0.48 -10.22 6.16
CA LEU A 26 0.03 -11.48 6.75
C LEU A 26 0.50 -12.71 5.94
N PRO A 27 1.13 -13.70 6.59
CA PRO A 27 1.50 -14.95 5.94
C PRO A 27 0.27 -15.67 5.36
N SER A 28 0.46 -16.32 4.21
CA SER A 28 -0.63 -17.03 3.52
C SER A 28 -1.31 -18.09 4.40
N ALA A 29 -0.57 -18.71 5.32
CA ALA A 29 -1.09 -19.69 6.28
C ALA A 29 -2.09 -19.10 7.28
N THR A 30 -1.79 -17.93 7.86
CA THR A 30 -2.69 -17.20 8.77
C THR A 30 -3.92 -16.69 8.01
N SER A 31 -3.71 -16.30 6.75
CA SER A 31 -4.74 -15.82 5.84
C SER A 31 -5.74 -16.93 5.45
N ALA A 32 -5.26 -18.18 5.25
CA ALA A 32 -6.13 -19.31 4.96
C ALA A 32 -7.06 -19.65 6.14
N ALA A 33 -6.54 -19.59 7.38
CA ALA A 33 -7.34 -19.81 8.58
C ALA A 33 -8.45 -18.75 8.75
N TRP A 34 -8.16 -17.49 8.41
CA TRP A 34 -9.16 -16.42 8.40
C TRP A 34 -10.21 -16.61 7.30
N ALA A 35 -9.79 -16.93 6.07
CA ALA A 35 -10.70 -17.20 4.96
C ALA A 35 -11.65 -18.37 5.27
N VAL A 36 -11.16 -19.43 5.92
CA VAL A 36 -11.98 -20.55 6.40
C VAL A 36 -12.94 -20.12 7.51
N ALA A 37 -12.55 -19.20 8.39
CA ALA A 37 -13.41 -18.68 9.45
C ALA A 37 -14.51 -17.73 8.94
N THR A 38 -14.29 -17.05 7.81
CA THR A 38 -15.20 -16.02 7.28
C THR A 38 -16.06 -16.48 6.10
N THR A 39 -15.86 -17.66 5.54
CA THR A 39 -16.54 -18.06 4.28
C THR A 39 -16.88 -19.56 4.26
N THR A 40 -18.11 -19.88 3.83
CA THR A 40 -18.58 -21.23 3.50
C THR A 40 -17.73 -21.84 2.36
N PRO A 41 -17.38 -23.13 2.42
CA PRO A 41 -16.38 -23.72 1.53
C PRO A 41 -16.83 -23.70 0.06
N GLN A 42 -16.05 -23.05 -0.79
CA GLN A 42 -16.16 -23.12 -2.25
C GLN A 42 -15.00 -23.95 -2.82
N PRO A 43 -15.27 -25.04 -3.58
CA PRO A 43 -14.24 -25.88 -4.14
C PRO A 43 -13.77 -25.30 -5.48
N GLY A 44 -12.65 -24.58 -5.47
CA GLY A 44 -11.99 -24.07 -6.67
C GLY A 44 -10.50 -24.44 -6.68
N PRO A 45 -9.99 -25.15 -7.70
CA PRO A 45 -8.57 -25.42 -7.81
C PRO A 45 -7.92 -24.20 -8.49
N LEU A 46 -7.09 -23.45 -7.76
CA LEU A 46 -5.98 -22.64 -8.27
C LEU A 46 -5.29 -21.97 -7.06
N LYS A 47 -3.95 -21.98 -7.05
CA LYS A 47 -3.05 -21.39 -6.04
C LYS A 47 -3.11 -19.84 -5.99
N LEU A 48 -4.29 -19.24 -6.10
CA LEU A 48 -4.48 -17.80 -5.98
C LEU A 48 -4.49 -17.45 -4.50
N ARG A 49 -3.77 -16.38 -4.10
CA ARG A 49 -3.83 -15.95 -2.70
C ARG A 49 -5.30 -15.60 -2.43
N PRO A 50 -5.93 -16.10 -1.35
CA PRO A 50 -7.35 -15.88 -1.07
C PRO A 50 -7.76 -14.39 -1.03
N TYR A 51 -6.77 -13.50 -0.97
CA TYR A 51 -6.94 -12.06 -0.84
C TYR A 51 -6.53 -11.26 -2.09
N ASP A 52 -6.19 -11.88 -3.23
CA ASP A 52 -5.75 -11.13 -4.42
C ASP A 52 -6.82 -10.17 -4.94
N GLY A 53 -8.08 -10.62 -5.04
CA GLY A 53 -9.20 -9.75 -5.42
C GLY A 53 -9.42 -8.61 -4.42
N LEU A 54 -9.29 -8.88 -3.12
CA LEU A 54 -9.43 -7.88 -2.07
C LEU A 54 -8.27 -6.86 -2.11
N ARG A 55 -7.04 -7.33 -2.31
CA ARG A 55 -5.83 -6.51 -2.48
C ARG A 55 -6.00 -5.53 -3.63
N VAL A 56 -6.41 -6.02 -4.80
CA VAL A 56 -6.63 -5.18 -5.99
C VAL A 56 -7.73 -4.16 -5.74
N SER A 57 -8.86 -4.58 -5.16
CA SER A 57 -9.98 -3.68 -4.83
C SER A 57 -9.58 -2.57 -3.86
N LYS A 58 -8.90 -2.92 -2.76
CA LYS A 58 -8.44 -1.96 -1.74
C LYS A 58 -7.33 -1.05 -2.24
N ARG A 59 -6.43 -1.56 -3.09
CA ARG A 59 -5.42 -0.74 -3.79
C ARG A 59 -6.08 0.33 -4.65
N GLN A 60 -7.07 -0.02 -5.46
CA GLN A 60 -7.76 0.93 -6.33
C GLN A 60 -8.57 1.96 -5.53
N GLU A 61 -9.24 1.53 -4.45
CA GLU A 61 -9.90 2.44 -3.50
C GLU A 61 -8.89 3.44 -2.90
N LEU A 62 -7.73 2.95 -2.43
CA LEU A 62 -6.70 3.78 -1.83
C LEU A 62 -6.11 4.79 -2.82
N LEU A 63 -5.76 4.36 -4.03
CA LEU A 63 -5.23 5.24 -5.07
C LEU A 63 -6.22 6.34 -5.47
N LYS A 64 -7.52 6.03 -5.52
CA LYS A 64 -8.55 7.04 -5.77
C LYS A 64 -8.58 8.10 -4.68
N LEU A 65 -8.46 7.70 -3.41
CA LEU A 65 -8.44 8.64 -2.28
C LEU A 65 -7.14 9.46 -2.26
N LEU A 66 -5.99 8.84 -2.54
CA LEU A 66 -4.67 9.51 -2.52
C LEU A 66 -4.49 10.54 -3.63
N ARG A 67 -5.26 10.46 -4.72
CA ARG A 67 -5.30 11.52 -5.73
C ARG A 67 -5.89 12.83 -5.21
N GLN A 68 -6.62 12.80 -4.09
CA GLN A 68 -7.17 14.00 -3.45
C GLN A 68 -6.24 14.57 -2.38
N THR A 69 -5.41 13.73 -1.77
CA THR A 69 -4.44 14.14 -0.74
C THR A 69 -3.33 13.11 -0.64
N ALA A 70 -2.09 13.58 -0.78
CA ALA A 70 -0.90 12.73 -0.76
C ALA A 70 -0.39 12.59 0.66
N LEU A 71 -0.55 11.41 1.26
CA LEU A 71 0.01 11.06 2.56
C LEU A 71 1.14 10.05 2.37
N CYS A 72 2.31 10.33 2.95
CA CYS A 72 3.52 9.53 2.71
C CYS A 72 3.31 8.04 3.00
N TRP A 73 2.88 7.68 4.23
CA TRP A 73 2.75 6.27 4.59
C TRP A 73 1.69 5.52 3.76
N PRO A 74 0.46 6.04 3.58
CA PRO A 74 -0.51 5.45 2.65
C PRO A 74 -0.01 5.31 1.21
N LEU A 75 0.77 6.26 0.68
CA LEU A 75 1.40 6.15 -0.64
C LEU A 75 2.40 4.99 -0.70
N VAL A 76 3.18 4.78 0.37
CA VAL A 76 4.10 3.64 0.46
C VAL A 76 3.34 2.32 0.44
N VAL A 77 2.24 2.22 1.20
CA VAL A 77 1.36 1.03 1.18
C VAL A 77 0.77 0.78 -0.21
N ALA A 78 0.27 1.83 -0.87
CA ALA A 78 -0.22 1.73 -2.24
C ALA A 78 0.90 1.28 -3.20
N GLY A 79 2.12 1.79 -3.03
CA GLY A 79 3.30 1.45 -3.82
C GLY A 79 3.65 -0.03 -3.74
N VAL A 80 3.67 -0.62 -2.55
CA VAL A 80 3.91 -2.07 -2.40
C VAL A 80 2.78 -2.87 -3.02
N ALA A 81 1.52 -2.45 -2.79
CA ALA A 81 0.37 -3.10 -3.41
C ALA A 81 0.39 -3.07 -4.94
N LEU A 82 1.12 -2.11 -5.54
CA LEU A 82 1.29 -1.95 -6.99
C LEU A 82 2.37 -2.85 -7.60
N ALA A 83 2.93 -3.83 -6.89
CA ALA A 83 3.89 -4.80 -7.46
C ALA A 83 3.50 -5.30 -8.87
N ASP A 84 2.26 -5.78 -9.00
CA ASP A 84 1.60 -6.25 -10.22
C ASP A 84 0.66 -5.22 -10.86
N GLY A 85 0.79 -3.94 -10.47
CA GLY A 85 0.02 -2.83 -11.00
C GLY A 85 0.60 -2.27 -12.30
N ASP A 86 -0.19 -1.42 -12.97
CA ASP A 86 0.23 -0.76 -14.19
C ASP A 86 1.28 0.34 -13.96
N ALA A 87 1.91 0.77 -15.06
CA ALA A 87 2.97 1.77 -15.02
C ALA A 87 2.46 3.18 -14.64
N ALA A 88 1.18 3.49 -14.90
CA ALA A 88 0.62 4.81 -14.64
C ALA A 88 0.39 5.02 -13.14
N ASP A 89 -0.17 4.02 -12.46
CA ASP A 89 -0.34 4.04 -11.01
C ASP A 89 1.02 4.01 -10.28
N LYS A 90 1.99 3.23 -10.77
CA LYS A 90 3.39 3.26 -10.26
C LYS A 90 4.00 4.65 -10.40
N LYS A 91 3.87 5.27 -11.57
CA LYS A 91 4.35 6.63 -11.83
C LYS A 91 3.68 7.65 -10.92
N PHE A 92 2.38 7.55 -10.70
CA PHE A 92 1.66 8.43 -9.78
C PHE A 92 2.24 8.37 -8.36
N VAL A 93 2.48 7.16 -7.83
CA VAL A 93 3.07 7.00 -6.49
C VAL A 93 4.51 7.55 -6.45
N ASP A 94 5.29 7.30 -7.50
CA ASP A 94 6.67 7.80 -7.63
C ASP A 94 6.74 9.34 -7.59
N ASP A 95 5.95 9.99 -8.45
CA ASP A 95 5.87 11.44 -8.57
C ASP A 95 5.33 12.07 -7.26
N SER A 96 4.38 11.41 -6.59
CA SER A 96 3.81 11.88 -5.32
C SER A 96 4.83 11.83 -4.18
N LEU A 97 5.59 10.74 -4.04
CA LEU A 97 6.63 10.64 -3.02
C LEU A 97 7.78 11.63 -3.27
N LEU A 98 8.14 11.85 -4.53
CA LEU A 98 9.12 12.88 -4.90
C LEU A 98 8.61 14.27 -4.53
N THR A 99 7.34 14.56 -4.79
CA THR A 99 6.73 15.85 -4.43
C THR A 99 6.72 16.08 -2.92
N ILE A 100 6.39 15.06 -2.13
CA ILE A 100 6.45 15.14 -0.66
C ILE A 100 7.90 15.42 -0.22
N TRP A 101 8.87 14.68 -0.73
CA TRP A 101 10.29 14.91 -0.41
C TRP A 101 10.76 16.34 -0.71
N MET A 102 10.34 16.89 -1.85
CA MET A 102 10.72 18.25 -2.28
C MET A 102 10.07 19.37 -1.44
N THR A 103 9.13 19.05 -0.55
CA THR A 103 8.47 20.03 0.30
C THR A 103 9.41 20.46 1.44
N PRO A 104 9.58 21.77 1.72
CA PRO A 104 10.46 22.25 2.78
C PRO A 104 10.15 21.60 4.14
N ASN A 105 11.20 21.34 4.94
CA ASN A 105 11.09 20.74 6.27
C ASN A 105 10.49 19.32 6.28
N THR A 106 10.55 18.61 5.17
CA THR A 106 10.18 17.19 5.07
C THR A 106 11.39 16.30 5.34
N TRP A 107 11.12 15.20 6.05
CA TRP A 107 12.12 14.20 6.37
C TRP A 107 12.65 13.44 5.14
N ALA A 108 13.82 12.79 5.21
CA ALA A 108 14.37 11.93 4.16
C ALA A 108 13.55 10.65 3.88
N ALA A 109 12.64 10.28 4.78
CA ALA A 109 11.86 9.03 4.69
C ALA A 109 11.12 8.83 3.35
N PRO A 110 10.42 9.81 2.74
CA PRO A 110 9.74 9.64 1.45
C PRO A 110 10.72 9.30 0.32
N PHE A 111 11.92 9.87 0.33
CA PHE A 111 12.96 9.58 -0.66
C PHE A 111 13.50 8.16 -0.53
N VAL A 112 13.75 7.69 0.70
CA VAL A 112 14.19 6.32 0.95
C VAL A 112 13.11 5.33 0.53
N CYS A 113 11.85 5.55 0.94
CA CYS A 113 10.72 4.71 0.56
C CYS A 113 10.53 4.65 -0.96
N ARG A 114 10.64 5.79 -1.66
CA ARG A 114 10.62 5.87 -3.12
C ARG A 114 11.68 4.98 -3.74
N THR A 115 12.92 5.05 -3.24
CA THR A 115 14.04 4.27 -3.75
C THR A 115 13.81 2.77 -3.56
N LYS A 116 13.33 2.33 -2.38
CA LYS A 116 12.98 0.92 -2.13
C LYS A 116 11.88 0.43 -3.09
N LEU A 117 10.84 1.23 -3.32
CA LEU A 117 9.74 0.89 -4.24
C LEU A 117 10.21 0.71 -5.70
N LEU A 118 11.11 1.57 -6.19
CA LEU A 118 11.63 1.46 -7.57
C LEU A 118 12.44 0.18 -7.79
N VAL A 119 13.18 -0.27 -6.78
CA VAL A 119 13.90 -1.56 -6.81
C VAL A 119 12.91 -2.72 -6.72
N PHE A 120 11.98 -2.65 -5.78
CA PHE A 120 10.94 -3.65 -5.55
C PHE A 120 10.06 -3.90 -6.79
N TRP A 121 9.62 -2.85 -7.50
CA TRP A 121 8.81 -3.02 -8.72
C TRP A 121 9.54 -3.76 -9.86
N ARG A 122 10.88 -3.85 -9.80
CA ARG A 122 11.69 -4.60 -10.77
C ARG A 122 11.96 -6.03 -10.33
N SER A 123 11.81 -6.37 -9.04
CA SER A 123 12.12 -7.71 -8.53
C SER A 123 11.02 -8.74 -8.85
N GLY A 124 9.79 -8.29 -9.11
CA GLY A 124 8.62 -9.17 -9.25
C GLY A 124 8.08 -9.68 -7.90
N SER A 125 8.65 -9.22 -6.79
CA SER A 125 8.17 -9.49 -5.44
C SER A 125 6.83 -8.82 -5.17
N MET A 126 6.07 -9.34 -4.21
CA MET A 126 4.71 -8.87 -3.91
C MET A 126 4.42 -8.73 -2.42
N ALA A 127 5.30 -9.21 -1.54
CA ALA A 127 5.12 -9.06 -0.10
C ALA A 127 5.68 -7.72 0.37
N TRP A 128 5.14 -7.23 1.48
CA TRP A 128 5.68 -6.04 2.14
C TRP A 128 7.14 -6.22 2.57
N GLU A 129 7.45 -7.40 3.13
CA GLU A 129 8.79 -7.69 3.66
C GLU A 129 9.87 -7.79 2.57
N ASP A 130 9.47 -8.05 1.32
CA ASP A 130 10.41 -8.03 0.20
C ASP A 130 10.84 -6.59 -0.18
N CYS A 131 10.09 -5.58 0.27
CA CYS A 131 10.37 -4.16 0.01
C CYS A 131 10.92 -3.44 1.26
N PHE A 132 10.46 -3.82 2.45
CA PHE A 132 10.76 -3.18 3.74
C PHE A 132 11.26 -4.19 4.78
N ASP A 133 12.25 -4.98 4.40
CA ASP A 133 13.03 -5.91 5.23
C ASP A 133 13.88 -5.21 6.31
N GLU A 134 14.40 -4.03 5.98
CA GLU A 134 15.22 -3.21 6.86
C GLU A 134 14.48 -1.94 7.30
N PRO A 135 14.73 -1.46 8.54
CA PRO A 135 14.14 -0.22 9.03
C PRO A 135 14.53 0.97 8.15
N VAL A 136 13.55 1.81 7.82
CA VAL A 136 13.80 3.06 7.09
C VAL A 136 14.45 4.07 8.06
N PRO A 137 15.68 4.54 7.79
CA PRO A 137 16.38 5.43 8.69
C PRO A 137 15.63 6.74 8.90
N CYS A 138 15.56 7.12 10.16
CA CYS A 138 14.96 8.34 10.63
C CYS A 138 15.97 9.52 10.56
N ILE A 139 16.45 9.91 9.36
CA ILE A 139 17.52 10.94 9.19
C ILE A 139 16.94 12.32 8.88
N GLY A 140 16.82 13.16 9.91
CA GLY A 140 16.32 14.54 9.83
C GLY A 140 17.37 15.52 9.31
#